data_AF-A0A2U1DNL6-F1
#
_entry.id   AF-A0A2U1DNL6-F1
#
_cell.length_a   1.000
_cell.length_b   1.000
_cell.length_c   1.000
_cell.angle_alpha   90.00
_cell.angle_beta   90.00
_cell.angle_gamma   90.00
#
_symmetry.space_group_name_H-M   'P 1'
#
loop_
_entity.id
_entity.type
_entity.pdbx_description
1 polymer ?
#
loop_
_entity_poly.entity_id
_entity_poly.type
_entity_poly.pdbx_seq_one_letter_code
_entity_poly.pdbx_strand_id
1 'polypeptide(L)'
;MTTAFPYAAAALVAALFSQTAAASCYVVYGPDKDIVYRAQVPPVDMSRQIHETLPLVAPGSTLVFSPDNFGCELTINKLPLTAVSAPGGMRPARADRG
;
A
#
# COMPACT_ATOMS: atom_id res chain seq x y z
N MET A 1 32.00 -0.81 33.36
CA MET A 1 30.70 -0.74 32.66
C MET A 1 30.67 0.52 31.80
N THR A 2 31.22 0.52 30.58
CA THR A 2 31.31 1.76 29.76
C THR A 2 31.24 1.52 28.25
N THR A 3 30.88 0.32 27.78
CA THR A 3 30.86 -0.02 26.34
C THR A 3 29.46 -0.03 25.70
N ALA A 4 28.39 0.24 26.46
CA ALA A 4 27.01 0.17 25.95
C ALA A 4 26.51 1.47 25.28
N PHE A 5 27.12 2.62 25.59
CA PHE A 5 26.69 3.94 25.10
C PHE A 5 26.84 4.17 23.59
N PRO A 6 27.93 3.74 22.90
CA PRO A 6 28.08 4.03 21.46
C PRO A 6 27.11 3.21 20.58
N TYR A 7 26.72 2.01 21.02
CA TYR A 7 25.78 1.17 20.27
C TYR A 7 24.35 1.74 20.28
N ALA A 8 23.93 2.36 21.38
CA ALA A 8 22.63 3.02 21.46
C ALA A 8 22.55 4.23 20.52
N ALA A 9 23.62 5.01 20.40
CA ALA A 9 23.69 6.13 19.47
C ALA A 9 23.65 5.66 18.01
N ALA A 10 24.36 4.59 17.66
CA ALA A 10 24.36 4.02 16.31
C ALA A 10 22.97 3.50 15.89
N ALA A 11 22.23 2.86 16.80
CA ALA A 11 20.88 2.37 16.52
C ALA A 11 19.88 3.51 16.25
N LEU A 12 19.96 4.62 17.00
CA LEU A 12 19.12 5.79 16.76
C LEU A 12 19.40 6.42 15.38
N VAL A 13 20.68 6.56 15.01
CA VAL A 13 21.09 7.13 13.72
C VAL A 13 20.57 6.29 12.54
N ALA A 14 20.60 4.97 12.64
CA ALA A 14 20.07 4.08 11.60
C ALA A 14 18.55 4.24 11.37
N ALA A 15 17.79 4.59 12.42
CA ALA A 15 16.34 4.78 12.30
C ALA A 15 15.96 6.05 11.50
N LEU A 16 16.78 7.12 11.53
CA LEU A 16 16.50 8.37 10.80
C LEU A 16 16.59 8.21 9.27
N PHE A 17 17.32 7.22 8.77
CA PHE A 17 17.51 7.01 7.33
C PHE A 17 16.50 6.04 6.71
N SER A 18 15.52 5.58 7.47
CA SER A 18 14.44 4.74 6.94
C SER A 18 13.47 5.60 6.12
N GLN A 19 13.81 5.84 4.84
CA GLN A 19 12.90 6.52 3.91
C GLN A 19 11.73 5.59 3.60
N THR A 20 10.56 5.89 4.16
CA THR A 20 9.32 5.25 3.72
C THR A 20 8.97 5.81 2.35
N ALA A 21 8.92 4.95 1.33
CA ALA A 21 8.47 5.34 -0.01
C ALA A 21 6.95 5.57 0.05
N ALA A 22 6.55 6.79 0.43
CA ALA A 22 5.15 7.22 0.45
C ALA A 22 4.84 8.04 -0.80
N ALA A 23 3.74 7.71 -1.49
CA ALA A 23 3.16 8.62 -2.46
C ALA A 23 2.33 9.66 -1.72
N SER A 24 2.30 10.90 -2.22
CA SER A 24 1.40 11.93 -1.70
C SER A 24 -0.01 11.79 -2.27
N CYS A 25 -0.17 11.13 -3.43
CA CYS A 25 -1.46 10.82 -4.03
C CYS A 25 -1.49 9.44 -4.67
N TYR A 26 -2.52 8.64 -4.36
CA TYR A 26 -2.79 7.35 -4.96
C TYR A 26 -3.94 7.50 -5.95
N VAL A 27 -3.72 7.13 -7.21
CA VAL A 27 -4.76 7.16 -8.24
C VAL A 27 -4.96 5.76 -8.79
N VAL A 28 -6.21 5.30 -8.86
CA VAL A 28 -6.55 4.03 -9.53
C VAL A 28 -7.35 4.35 -10.78
N TYR A 29 -6.82 3.89 -11.91
CA TYR A 29 -7.51 3.92 -13.20
C TYR A 29 -8.23 2.59 -13.41
N GLY A 30 -9.53 2.66 -13.70
CA GLY A 30 -10.32 1.51 -14.11
C GLY A 30 -9.83 0.92 -15.45
N PRO A 31 -10.38 -0.23 -15.87
CA PRO A 31 -10.05 -0.83 -17.16
C PRO A 31 -10.35 0.10 -18.35
N ASP A 32 -11.34 0.98 -18.20
CA ASP A 32 -11.73 1.99 -19.19
C ASP A 32 -10.91 3.29 -19.10
N LYS A 33 -9.85 3.32 -18.27
CA LYS A 33 -8.97 4.46 -18.00
C LYS A 33 -9.64 5.64 -17.28
N ASP A 34 -10.82 5.45 -16.73
CA ASP A 34 -11.47 6.41 -15.86
C ASP A 34 -10.88 6.38 -14.44
N ILE A 35 -10.96 7.48 -13.69
CA ILE A 35 -10.48 7.54 -12.31
C ILE A 35 -11.55 6.96 -11.39
N VAL A 36 -11.28 5.77 -10.86
CA VAL A 36 -12.17 5.07 -9.92
C VAL A 36 -11.76 5.31 -8.47
N TYR A 37 -10.50 5.70 -8.23
CA TYR A 37 -10.02 6.11 -6.92
C TYR A 37 -8.98 7.21 -7.01
N ARG A 38 -9.04 8.17 -6.10
CA ARG A 38 -8.02 9.21 -5.88
C ARG A 38 -8.05 9.65 -4.42
N ALA A 39 -6.97 9.43 -3.68
CA ALA A 39 -6.81 9.94 -2.31
C ALA A 39 -5.34 9.93 -1.86
N GLN A 40 -5.04 10.63 -0.77
CA GLN A 40 -3.73 10.58 -0.10
C GLN A 40 -3.49 9.28 0.68
N VAL A 41 -4.54 8.49 0.89
CA VAL A 41 -4.49 7.21 1.59
C VAL A 41 -4.55 6.09 0.55
N PRO A 42 -3.75 5.03 0.68
CA PRO A 42 -3.81 3.91 -0.26
C PRO A 42 -5.15 3.14 -0.11
N PRO A 43 -5.75 2.68 -1.22
CA PRO A 43 -6.99 1.91 -1.19
C PRO A 43 -6.78 0.43 -0.81
N VAL A 44 -5.52 -0.01 -0.70
CA VAL A 44 -5.13 -1.40 -0.46
C VAL A 44 -4.09 -1.48 0.65
N ASP A 45 -3.94 -2.67 1.23
CA ASP A 45 -2.88 -2.97 2.18
C ASP A 45 -1.49 -2.94 1.49
N MET A 46 -0.66 -1.99 1.92
CA MET A 46 0.69 -1.76 1.41
C MET A 46 1.76 -2.66 2.06
N SER A 47 1.39 -3.49 3.05
CA SER A 47 2.30 -4.49 3.62
C SER A 47 2.52 -5.69 2.69
N ARG A 48 1.66 -5.82 1.66
CA ARG A 48 1.68 -6.89 0.66
C ARG A 48 2.03 -6.37 -0.72
N GLN A 49 2.30 -7.28 -1.64
CA GLN A 49 2.54 -6.91 -3.04
C GLN A 49 1.25 -6.41 -3.68
N ILE A 50 1.32 -5.28 -4.40
CA ILE A 50 0.15 -4.60 -4.97
C ILE A 50 -0.67 -5.49 -5.90
N HIS A 51 -0.01 -6.34 -6.69
CA HIS A 51 -0.70 -7.24 -7.60
C HIS A 51 -1.48 -8.36 -6.88
N GLU A 52 -1.25 -8.58 -5.58
CA GLU A 52 -2.05 -9.50 -4.77
C GLU A 52 -3.29 -8.82 -4.18
N THR A 53 -3.22 -7.52 -3.88
CA THR A 53 -4.27 -6.79 -3.14
C THR A 53 -5.15 -5.91 -4.03
N LEU A 54 -4.58 -5.24 -5.03
CA LEU A 54 -5.32 -4.36 -5.96
C LEU A 54 -6.43 -5.09 -6.74
N PRO A 55 -6.21 -6.31 -7.28
CA PRO A 55 -7.29 -7.00 -7.99
C PRO A 55 -8.49 -7.38 -7.13
N LEU A 56 -8.34 -7.44 -5.79
CA LEU A 56 -9.44 -7.71 -4.86
C LEU A 56 -10.40 -6.53 -4.74
N VAL A 57 -9.90 -5.31 -4.92
CA VAL A 57 -10.67 -4.08 -4.75
C VAL A 57 -11.04 -3.41 -6.08
N ALA A 58 -10.21 -3.60 -7.11
CA ALA A 58 -10.39 -3.03 -8.44
C ALA A 58 -9.76 -3.96 -9.51
N PRO A 59 -10.48 -5.00 -9.96
CA PRO A 59 -9.99 -5.93 -10.97
C PRO A 59 -9.65 -5.23 -12.30
N GLY A 60 -8.51 -5.59 -12.91
CA GLY A 60 -8.09 -5.02 -14.19
C GLY A 60 -7.70 -3.54 -14.15
N SER A 61 -7.58 -2.96 -12.95
CA SER A 61 -7.21 -1.57 -12.75
C SER A 61 -5.69 -1.37 -12.71
N THR A 62 -5.27 -0.11 -12.84
CA THR A 62 -3.87 0.32 -12.65
C THR A 62 -3.78 1.33 -11.52
N LEU A 63 -2.99 1.02 -10.49
CA LEU A 63 -2.68 1.94 -9.41
C LEU A 63 -1.40 2.72 -9.73
N VAL A 64 -1.46 4.04 -9.61
CA VAL A 64 -0.37 4.99 -9.85
C VAL A 64 -0.06 5.72 -8.55
N PHE A 65 1.24 5.80 -8.24
CA PHE A 65 1.81 6.49 -7.11
C PHE A 65 2.33 7.85 -7.59
N SER A 66 1.71 8.95 -7.14
CA SER A 66 2.19 10.30 -7.45
C SER A 66 2.98 10.88 -6.29
N PRO A 67 4.16 11.48 -6.52
CA PRO A 67 4.91 12.19 -5.49
C PRO A 67 4.32 13.57 -5.18
N ASP A 68 3.54 14.16 -6.08
CA ASP A 68 2.81 15.41 -5.88
C ASP A 68 1.32 15.20 -5.56
N ASN A 69 0.72 16.22 -4.94
CA ASN A 69 -0.67 16.17 -4.48
C ASN A 69 -1.69 16.61 -5.55
N PHE A 70 -1.28 16.77 -6.81
CA PHE A 70 -2.11 17.42 -7.83
C PHE A 70 -3.43 16.69 -8.04
N GLY A 71 -4.54 17.38 -7.73
CA GLY A 71 -5.89 16.86 -7.89
C GLY A 71 -6.32 15.92 -6.76
N CYS A 72 -5.45 15.61 -5.79
CA CYS A 72 -5.77 14.78 -4.62
C CYS A 72 -6.51 15.56 -3.52
N GLU A 73 -6.70 16.86 -3.69
CA GLU A 73 -7.54 17.71 -2.84
C GLU A 73 -9.01 17.28 -2.92
N LEU A 74 -9.41 16.70 -4.07
CA LEU A 74 -10.74 16.15 -4.27
C LEU A 74 -10.67 14.61 -4.25
N THR A 75 -11.07 14.03 -3.12
CA THR A 75 -11.13 12.58 -2.96
C THR A 75 -12.19 11.98 -3.90
N ILE A 76 -11.77 10.98 -4.68
CA ILE A 76 -12.67 10.15 -5.49
C ILE A 76 -12.59 8.74 -4.92
N ASN A 77 -13.72 8.16 -4.54
CA ASN A 77 -13.77 6.77 -4.14
C ASN A 77 -15.03 6.11 -4.73
N LYS A 78 -14.84 5.39 -5.83
CA LYS A 78 -15.86 4.56 -6.47
C LYS A 78 -15.57 3.07 -6.29
N LEU A 79 -14.65 2.72 -5.38
CA LEU A 79 -14.35 1.33 -5.09
C LEU A 79 -15.54 0.66 -4.38
N PRO A 80 -15.79 -0.63 -4.62
CA PRO A 80 -16.84 -1.35 -3.91
C PRO A 80 -16.55 -1.32 -2.40
N LEU A 81 -17.53 -0.90 -1.60
CA LEU A 81 -17.42 -0.77 -0.13
C LEU A 81 -16.97 -2.07 0.56
N THR A 82 -17.24 -3.22 -0.05
CA THR A 82 -16.86 -4.56 0.41
C THR A 82 -15.34 -4.77 0.45
N ALA A 83 -14.56 -3.99 -0.29
CA ALA A 83 -13.13 -4.16 -0.42
C ALA A 83 -12.31 -3.57 0.73
N VAL A 84 -12.93 -2.70 1.56
CA VAL A 84 -12.30 -2.06 2.73
C VAL A 84 -12.22 -3.02 3.93
N SER A 85 -12.84 -4.21 3.88
CA SER A 85 -12.88 -5.12 5.02
C SER A 85 -13.02 -6.58 4.59
N ALA A 86 -11.92 -7.20 4.15
CA ALA A 86 -11.82 -8.65 4.12
C ALA A 86 -10.74 -9.10 5.11
N PRO A 87 -11.11 -9.51 6.34
CA PRO A 87 -10.19 -10.21 7.24
C PRO A 87 -9.86 -11.57 6.63
N GLY A 88 -8.57 -11.84 6.43
CA GLY A 88 -8.00 -13.19 6.43
C GLY A 88 -8.68 -14.26 5.57
N GLY A 89 -8.43 -14.23 4.25
CA GLY A 89 -8.60 -15.43 3.42
C GLY A 89 -7.50 -16.44 3.72
N MET A 90 -7.77 -17.42 4.59
CA MET A 90 -6.94 -18.60 4.82
C MET A 90 -6.79 -19.34 3.49
N ARG A 91 -5.63 -19.20 2.82
CA ARG A 91 -5.30 -20.02 1.64
C ARG A 91 -5.15 -21.47 2.14
N PRO A 92 -5.90 -22.44 1.63
CA PRO A 92 -5.70 -23.83 2.02
C PRO A 92 -4.27 -24.26 1.66
N ALA A 93 -3.65 -25.04 2.55
CA ALA A 93 -2.33 -25.60 2.32
C ALA A 93 -2.32 -26.39 1.01
N ARG A 94 -1.34 -26.11 0.15
CA ARG A 94 -1.10 -26.84 -1.10
C ARG A 94 -0.88 -28.30 -0.74
N ALA A 95 -1.73 -29.19 -1.25
CA ALA A 95 -1.50 -30.63 -1.13
C ALA A 95 -0.20 -30.98 -1.87
N ASP A 96 0.70 -31.64 -1.16
CA ASP A 96 1.90 -32.24 -1.71
C ASP A 96 1.49 -33.41 -2.62
N ARG A 97 2.00 -33.45 -3.86
CA ARG A 97 1.83 -34.60 -4.74
C ARG A 97 3.09 -35.45 -4.62
N GLY A 98 2.93 -36.58 -3.92
CA GLY A 98 3.56 -37.90 -4.15
C GLY A 98 5.03 -37.95 -4.51
#